data_AF-A0AAN7CAP8-F1
#
_entry.id   AF-A0AAN7CAP8-F1
#
_cell.length_a   1.000
_cell.length_b   1.000
_cell.length_c   1.000
_cell.angle_alpha   90.00
_cell.angle_beta   90.00
_cell.angle_gamma   90.00
#
_symmetry.space_group_name_H-M   'P 1'
#
loop_
_entity.id
_entity.type
_entity.pdbx_description
1 polymer ?
#
loop_
_entity_poly.entity_id
_entity_poly.type
_entity_poly.pdbx_seq_one_letter_code
_entity_poly.pdbx_strand_id
1 'polypeptide(L)'
;MSDESTEANLGPAAISQTSSRARSLEGLPFEIQQPILSRAPTVDTLRALVHASPRLHSVYVQDRLPILRVVVEQNFDGFLVDAHAAYLSGTNEFQQSRSEPMLWEFVEAYES
;
A
#
# COMPACT_ATOMS: atom_id res chain seq x y z
N MET A 1 64.63 17.49 -21.95
CA MET A 1 64.06 17.63 -20.59
C MET A 1 63.24 18.89 -20.58
N SER A 2 61.92 18.71 -20.58
CA SER A 2 60.92 19.55 -19.91
C SER A 2 59.56 19.02 -20.35
N ASP A 3 58.94 18.31 -19.41
CA ASP A 3 57.68 17.61 -19.52
C ASP A 3 56.51 18.57 -19.75
N GLU A 4 55.71 18.26 -20.77
CA GLU A 4 54.43 18.91 -21.06
C GLU A 4 53.39 18.38 -20.06
N SER A 5 52.92 19.29 -19.21
CA SER A 5 52.02 18.97 -18.10
C SER A 5 50.59 18.70 -18.60
N THR A 6 50.20 17.44 -18.46
CA THR A 6 48.85 16.87 -18.27
C THR A 6 47.71 17.89 -18.06
N GLU A 7 46.93 18.13 -19.11
CA GLU A 7 45.57 18.68 -18.98
C GLU A 7 44.65 17.61 -18.36
N ALA A 8 44.30 17.82 -17.09
CA ALA A 8 43.25 17.08 -16.42
C ALA A 8 41.89 17.48 -17.02
N ASN A 9 41.45 16.73 -18.02
CA ASN A 9 40.11 16.79 -18.60
C ASN A 9 39.08 16.32 -17.56
N LEU A 10 38.63 17.24 -16.70
CA LEU A 10 37.45 17.08 -15.85
C LEU A 10 36.21 17.22 -16.74
N GLY A 11 35.80 16.12 -17.36
CA GLY A 11 34.57 16.06 -18.15
C GLY A 11 33.31 16.37 -17.31
N PRO A 12 32.34 17.15 -17.81
CA PRO A 12 31.14 17.54 -17.07
C PRO A 12 30.04 16.47 -17.13
N ALA A 13 30.38 15.18 -16.97
CA ALA A 13 29.44 14.08 -17.18
C ALA A 13 28.73 13.58 -15.90
N ALA A 14 29.11 14.06 -14.70
CA ALA A 14 28.66 13.45 -13.45
C ALA A 14 27.43 14.11 -12.77
N ILE A 15 26.96 15.29 -13.22
CA ILE A 15 26.03 16.10 -12.40
C ILE A 15 24.55 15.98 -12.83
N SER A 16 24.23 15.36 -13.98
CA SER A 16 22.84 15.36 -14.49
C SER A 16 21.96 14.15 -14.15
N GLN A 17 22.45 13.14 -13.41
CA GLN A 17 21.67 11.92 -13.15
C GLN A 17 20.88 11.91 -11.83
N THR A 18 21.20 12.80 -10.88
CA THR A 18 20.54 12.83 -9.56
C THR A 18 19.21 13.60 -9.60
N SER A 19 19.10 14.66 -10.42
CA SER A 19 17.92 15.52 -10.50
C SER A 19 16.74 14.90 -11.28
N SER A 20 16.97 13.90 -12.14
CA SER A 20 15.90 13.21 -12.89
C SER A 20 15.24 12.10 -12.07
N ARG A 21 16.02 11.35 -11.25
CA ARG A 21 15.49 10.27 -10.40
C ARG A 21 14.51 10.77 -9.34
N ALA A 22 14.75 11.93 -8.75
CA ALA A 22 13.86 12.52 -7.74
C ALA A 22 12.49 12.98 -8.29
N ARG A 23 12.32 13.06 -9.63
CA ARG A 23 11.02 13.39 -10.25
C ARG A 23 10.11 12.18 -10.44
N SER A 24 10.65 10.97 -10.34
CA SER A 24 9.87 9.73 -10.42
C SER A 24 9.60 9.21 -9.02
N LEU A 25 8.38 8.73 -8.78
CA LEU A 25 7.98 8.05 -7.54
C LEU A 25 8.96 6.91 -7.19
N GLU A 26 9.52 6.26 -8.20
CA GLU A 26 10.47 5.15 -8.05
C GLU A 26 11.85 5.59 -7.52
N GLY A 27 12.23 6.84 -7.70
CA GLY A 27 13.52 7.35 -7.21
C GLY A 27 13.51 7.71 -5.73
N LEU A 28 12.32 7.74 -5.11
CA LEU A 28 12.16 8.07 -3.70
C LEU A 28 12.70 6.95 -2.78
N PRO A 29 13.12 7.28 -1.56
CA PRO A 29 13.44 6.29 -0.53
C PRO A 29 12.22 5.43 -0.18
N PHE A 30 12.48 4.24 0.35
CA PHE A 30 11.44 3.29 0.77
C PHE A 30 10.45 3.95 1.75
N GLU A 31 10.97 4.74 2.68
CA GLU A 31 10.24 5.43 3.74
C GLU A 31 9.24 6.47 3.20
N ILE A 32 9.39 6.88 1.94
CA ILE A 32 8.48 7.80 1.25
C ILE A 32 7.58 7.03 0.28
N GLN A 33 8.09 5.98 -0.37
CA GLN A 33 7.31 5.12 -1.26
C GLN A 33 6.19 4.38 -0.51
N GLN A 34 6.49 3.85 0.68
CA GLN A 34 5.53 3.10 1.49
C GLN A 34 4.31 3.96 1.87
N PRO A 35 4.44 5.19 2.41
CA PRO A 35 3.29 6.03 2.72
C PRO A 35 2.49 6.45 1.48
N ILE A 36 3.14 6.58 0.32
CA ILE A 36 2.46 6.90 -0.94
C ILE A 36 1.55 5.73 -1.34
N LEU A 37 2.05 4.49 -1.26
CA LEU A 37 1.24 3.30 -1.54
C LEU A 37 0.10 3.14 -0.52
N SER A 38 0.37 3.36 0.77
CA SER A 38 -0.64 3.29 1.84
C SER A 38 -1.74 4.35 1.72
N ARG A 39 -1.48 5.46 1.01
CA ARG A 39 -2.46 6.53 0.75
C ARG A 39 -3.09 6.45 -0.64
N ALA A 40 -2.97 5.31 -1.32
CA ALA A 40 -3.70 5.09 -2.55
C ALA A 40 -5.22 5.22 -2.26
N PRO A 41 -5.95 6.04 -3.02
CA PRO A 41 -7.34 6.37 -2.72
C PRO A 41 -8.27 5.16 -2.84
N THR A 42 -7.92 4.19 -3.69
CA THR A 42 -8.68 2.96 -3.88
C THR A 42 -7.75 1.75 -4.02
N VAL A 43 -8.31 0.56 -3.82
CA VAL A 43 -7.63 -0.71 -4.10
C VAL A 43 -7.19 -0.79 -5.57
N ASP A 44 -7.99 -0.28 -6.50
CA ASP A 44 -7.66 -0.26 -7.93
C ASP A 44 -6.48 0.67 -8.23
N THR A 45 -6.42 1.84 -7.57
CA THR A 45 -5.28 2.75 -7.70
C THR A 45 -4.01 2.11 -7.13
N LEU A 46 -4.10 1.47 -5.95
CA LEU A 46 -2.97 0.72 -5.38
C LEU A 46 -2.48 -0.34 -6.37
N ARG A 47 -3.40 -1.13 -6.92
CA ARG A 47 -3.11 -2.16 -7.90
C ARG A 47 -2.40 -1.57 -9.12
N ALA A 48 -2.91 -0.48 -9.69
CA ALA A 48 -2.30 0.19 -10.83
C ALA A 48 -0.86 0.64 -10.53
N LEU A 49 -0.61 1.26 -9.38
CA LEU A 49 0.73 1.70 -8.97
C LEU A 49 1.71 0.53 -8.81
N VAL A 50 1.26 -0.56 -8.19
CA VAL A 50 2.05 -1.77 -7.98
C VAL A 50 2.40 -2.45 -9.31
N HIS A 51 1.46 -2.49 -10.27
CA HIS A 51 1.72 -3.10 -11.58
C HIS A 51 2.51 -2.19 -12.54
N ALA A 52 2.42 -0.87 -12.38
CA ALA A 52 3.11 0.08 -13.24
C ALA A 52 4.63 0.08 -13.04
N SER A 53 5.12 -0.34 -11.87
CA SER A 53 6.54 -0.28 -11.54
C SER A 53 6.99 -1.51 -10.72
N PRO A 54 8.02 -2.26 -11.17
CA PRO A 54 8.63 -3.33 -10.38
C PRO A 54 9.17 -2.87 -9.02
N ARG A 55 9.62 -1.60 -8.92
CA ARG A 55 10.17 -1.07 -7.67
C ARG A 55 9.08 -0.84 -6.62
N LEU A 56 8.01 -0.14 -6.99
CA LEU A 56 6.80 -0.03 -6.17
C LEU A 56 6.19 -1.41 -5.84
N HIS A 57 6.26 -2.39 -6.75
CA HIS A 57 5.88 -3.76 -6.43
C HIS A 57 6.74 -4.36 -5.30
N SER A 58 8.06 -4.17 -5.32
CA SER A 58 8.94 -4.63 -4.23
C SER A 58 8.61 -3.97 -2.90
N VAL A 59 8.34 -2.65 -2.89
CA VAL A 59 7.91 -1.93 -1.66
C VAL A 59 6.59 -2.50 -1.15
N TYR A 60 5.62 -2.71 -2.04
CA TYR A 60 4.34 -3.31 -1.68
C TYR A 60 4.50 -4.72 -1.11
N VAL A 61 5.34 -5.58 -1.70
CA VAL A 61 5.56 -6.94 -1.20
C VAL A 61 6.23 -6.91 0.18
N GLN A 62 7.19 -6.02 0.39
CA GLN A 62 7.92 -5.90 1.65
C GLN A 62 7.04 -5.42 2.81
N ASP A 63 6.09 -4.51 2.56
CA ASP A 63 5.23 -3.94 3.61
C ASP A 63 3.73 -4.08 3.29
N ARG A 64 3.36 -5.23 2.74
CA ARG A 64 2.02 -5.49 2.17
C ARG A 64 0.90 -5.29 3.18
N LEU A 65 1.05 -5.85 4.38
CA LEU A 65 -0.02 -5.87 5.38
C LEU A 65 -0.34 -4.46 5.91
N PRO A 66 0.64 -3.63 6.32
CA PRO A 66 0.36 -2.26 6.70
C PRO A 66 -0.25 -1.42 5.57
N ILE A 67 0.27 -1.53 4.34
CA ILE A 67 -0.28 -0.83 3.18
C ILE A 67 -1.75 -1.22 2.96
N LEU A 68 -2.05 -2.52 2.87
CA LEU A 68 -3.41 -2.99 2.63
C LEU A 68 -4.36 -2.65 3.76
N ARG A 69 -3.92 -2.74 5.02
CA ARG A 69 -4.72 -2.36 6.18
C ARG A 69 -5.22 -0.93 6.03
N VAL A 70 -4.31 0.02 5.78
CA VAL A 70 -4.66 1.44 5.67
C VAL A 70 -5.61 1.68 4.48
N VAL A 71 -5.33 1.07 3.33
CA VAL A 71 -6.19 1.23 2.13
C VAL A 71 -7.57 0.63 2.36
N VAL A 72 -7.67 -0.53 3.02
CA VAL A 72 -8.95 -1.18 3.35
C VAL A 72 -9.71 -0.35 4.39
N GLU A 73 -9.07 0.07 5.47
CA GLU A 73 -9.69 0.93 6.49
C GLU A 73 -10.25 2.21 5.85
N GLN A 74 -9.53 2.85 4.93
CA GLN A 74 -10.01 4.05 4.23
C GLN A 74 -11.16 3.80 3.25
N ASN A 75 -11.15 2.66 2.54
CA ASN A 75 -12.15 2.38 1.50
C ASN A 75 -13.41 1.70 2.04
N PHE A 76 -13.31 1.06 3.21
CA PHE A 76 -14.40 0.29 3.82
C PHE A 76 -14.78 0.83 5.20
N ASP A 77 -14.35 2.05 5.56
CA ASP A 77 -14.83 2.71 6.76
C ASP A 77 -16.38 2.78 6.73
N GLY A 78 -17.02 2.31 7.79
CA GLY A 78 -18.47 2.14 7.88
C GLY A 78 -19.04 0.83 7.29
N PHE A 79 -18.35 0.15 6.36
CA PHE A 79 -18.79 -1.14 5.79
C PHE A 79 -18.13 -2.36 6.44
N LEU A 80 -17.05 -2.18 7.20
CA LEU A 80 -16.34 -3.29 7.84
C LEU A 80 -17.22 -4.04 8.85
N VAL A 81 -18.07 -3.31 9.59
CA VAL A 81 -19.02 -3.89 10.55
C VAL A 81 -20.06 -4.74 9.81
N ASP A 82 -20.60 -4.22 8.71
CA ASP A 82 -21.57 -4.94 7.87
C ASP A 82 -20.96 -6.18 7.22
N ALA A 83 -19.75 -6.05 6.67
CA ALA A 83 -19.04 -7.16 6.05
C ALA A 83 -18.70 -8.25 7.07
N HIS A 84 -18.32 -7.86 8.29
CA HIS A 84 -18.06 -8.78 9.38
C HIS A 84 -19.33 -9.48 9.86
N ALA A 85 -20.43 -8.74 10.01
CA ALA A 85 -21.74 -9.31 10.37
C ALA A 85 -22.26 -10.26 9.28
N ALA A 86 -22.13 -9.90 8.00
CA ALA A 86 -22.47 -10.76 6.87
C ALA A 86 -21.63 -12.05 6.84
N TYR A 87 -20.33 -11.94 7.14
CA TYR A 87 -19.45 -13.09 7.25
C TYR A 87 -19.87 -14.02 8.40
N LEU A 88 -20.02 -13.48 9.62
CA LEU A 88 -20.38 -14.26 10.80
C LEU A 88 -21.71 -14.97 10.62
N SER A 89 -22.73 -14.24 10.16
CA SER A 89 -24.05 -14.81 9.91
C SER A 89 -24.07 -15.83 8.78
N GLY A 90 -23.11 -15.76 7.85
CA GLY A 90 -22.94 -16.72 6.75
C GLY A 90 -22.18 -18.01 7.11
N THR A 91 -21.58 -18.11 8.31
CA THR A 91 -20.84 -19.31 8.71
C THR A 91 -21.76 -20.52 8.94
N ASN A 92 -21.27 -21.73 8.67
CA ASN A 92 -22.04 -22.96 8.89
C ASN A 92 -22.40 -23.13 10.37
N GLU A 93 -21.49 -22.76 11.26
CA GLU A 93 -21.65 -22.79 12.70
C GLU A 93 -22.83 -21.90 13.14
N PHE A 94 -22.90 -20.67 12.62
CA PHE A 94 -24.01 -19.75 12.89
C PHE A 94 -25.33 -20.27 12.32
N GLN A 95 -25.33 -20.84 11.11
CA GLN A 95 -26.54 -21.41 10.51
C GLN A 95 -27.06 -22.64 11.27
N GLN A 96 -26.17 -23.49 11.79
CA GLN A 96 -26.55 -24.69 12.52
C GLN A 96 -27.01 -24.40 13.96
N SER A 97 -26.48 -23.35 14.58
CA SER A 97 -26.84 -22.94 15.95
C SER A 97 -27.96 -21.89 16.00
N ARG A 98 -28.49 -21.51 14.83
CA ARG A 98 -29.48 -20.44 14.68
C ARG A 98 -30.71 -20.68 15.56
N SER A 99 -30.84 -19.83 16.57
CA SER A 99 -31.99 -19.79 17.47
C SER A 99 -32.43 -18.33 17.67
N GLU A 100 -33.72 -18.11 17.93
CA GLU A 100 -34.28 -16.77 18.24
C GLU A 100 -33.42 -15.95 19.24
N PRO A 101 -33.04 -16.47 20.42
CA PRO A 101 -32.24 -15.70 21.37
C PRO A 101 -30.84 -15.36 20.84
N MET A 102 -30.20 -16.29 20.13
CA MET A 102 -28.88 -16.04 19.50
C MET A 102 -28.96 -14.95 18.42
N LEU A 103 -30.05 -14.93 17.63
CA LEU A 103 -30.25 -13.89 16.63
C LEU A 103 -30.40 -12.51 17.27
N TRP A 104 -31.08 -12.44 18.42
CA TRP A 104 -31.26 -11.19 19.14
C TRP A 104 -29.97 -10.69 19.79
N GLU A 105 -29.21 -11.58 20.44
CA GLU A 105 -27.85 -11.25 20.95
C GLU A 105 -26.92 -10.77 19.82
N PHE A 106 -27.01 -11.39 18.64
CA PHE A 106 -26.22 -10.98 17.48
C PHE A 106 -26.60 -9.59 16.95
N VAL A 107 -27.90 -9.28 16.87
CA VAL A 107 -28.38 -7.95 16.44
C VAL A 107 -28.01 -6.88 17.47
N GLU A 108 -28.19 -7.15 18.76
CA GLU A 108 -27.79 -6.23 19.83
C GLU A 108 -26.29 -5.94 19.81
N ALA A 109 -25.44 -6.95 19.56
CA ALA A 109 -23.99 -6.78 19.42
C ALA A 109 -23.57 -6.04 18.15
N TYR A 110 -24.43 -5.99 17.13
CA TYR A 110 -24.19 -5.25 15.88
C TYR A 110 -24.64 -3.79 15.98
N GLU A 111 -25.69 -3.50 16.76
CA GLU A 111 -26.22 -2.15 16.96
C GLU A 111 -25.50 -1.34 18.07
N SER A 112 -24.65 -1.98 18.88
CA SER A 112 -23.88 -1.36 19.97
C SER A 112 -22.56 -0.72 19.52
#